data_AF-A0A6G1GEE2-F1
#
_entry.id   AF-A0A6G1GEE2-F1
#
_cell.length_a   1.000
_cell.length_b   1.000
_cell.length_c   1.000
_cell.angle_alpha   90.00
_cell.angle_beta   90.00
_cell.angle_gamma   90.00
#
_symmetry.space_group_name_H-M   'P 1'
#
loop_
_entity.id
_entity.type
_entity.pdbx_description
1 polymer ?
#
loop_
_entity_poly.entity_id
_entity_poly.type
_entity_poly.pdbx_seq_one_letter_code
_entity_poly.pdbx_strand_id
1 'polypeptide(L)'
;MEKVKKDASKFRPILQDLDANQVYLLHVDRHPVPHKKIIFFTAVLINLTVLALLIGRVVYVFPLYRAILLGREWVPDAQSSTTSIIIRRTFSLLIDSPLIQYAWRWPYTFFLERLHGQWTNPAAWRLVSDFRLSELVVRKSRNWGAKDVRASIDESPLFKSRVFPFASDRYLREKTGYLMQGKG
;
A
#
# COMPACT_ATOMS: atom_id res chain seq x y z
N MET A 1 -6.56 17.34 28.75
CA MET A 1 -6.62 15.87 28.69
C MET A 1 -8.01 15.28 29.00
N GLU A 2 -9.05 16.09 29.23
CA GLU A 2 -10.39 15.61 29.61
C GLU A 2 -11.23 15.05 28.43
N LYS A 3 -10.88 15.42 27.19
CA LYS A 3 -11.60 14.99 25.98
C LYS A 3 -11.35 13.53 25.55
N VAL A 4 -10.29 12.88 26.03
CA VAL A 4 -9.91 11.51 25.60
C VAL A 4 -10.69 10.42 26.33
N LYS A 5 -11.36 10.74 27.44
CA LYS A 5 -12.09 9.78 28.29
C LYS A 5 -13.56 9.56 27.87
N LYS A 6 -14.02 10.13 26.76
CA LYS A 6 -15.39 9.97 26.26
C LYS A 6 -15.53 8.64 25.50
N ASP A 7 -16.38 7.75 26.01
CA ASP A 7 -16.93 6.55 25.34
C ASP A 7 -16.09 5.26 25.26
N ALA A 8 -15.12 5.02 26.15
CA ALA A 8 -14.41 3.72 26.19
C ALA A 8 -15.34 2.52 26.51
N SER A 9 -16.51 2.76 27.12
CA SER A 9 -17.49 1.72 27.46
C SER A 9 -18.09 1.03 26.23
N LYS A 10 -18.30 1.76 25.13
CA LYS A 10 -18.90 1.23 23.89
C LYS A 10 -17.98 0.28 23.12
N PHE A 11 -16.68 0.38 23.35
CA PHE A 11 -15.66 -0.45 22.70
C PHE A 11 -15.22 -1.64 23.55
N ARG A 12 -15.71 -1.77 24.79
CA ARG A 12 -15.38 -2.87 25.71
C ARG A 12 -15.38 -4.27 25.09
N PRO A 13 -16.40 -4.71 24.32
CA PRO A 13 -16.39 -6.05 23.74
C PRO A 13 -15.22 -6.24 22.76
N ILE A 14 -14.89 -5.22 21.96
CA ILE A 14 -13.77 -5.27 21.00
C ILE A 14 -12.42 -5.25 21.73
N LEU A 15 -12.33 -4.52 22.84
CA LEU A 15 -11.09 -4.39 23.60
C LEU A 15 -10.68 -5.69 24.31
N GLN A 16 -11.61 -6.62 24.54
CA GLN A 16 -11.34 -7.90 25.20
C GLN A 16 -10.54 -8.87 24.32
N ASP A 17 -10.68 -8.76 23.00
CA ASP A 17 -10.01 -9.64 22.03
C ASP A 17 -8.63 -9.11 21.59
N LEU A 18 -8.22 -7.94 22.06
CA LEU A 18 -6.97 -7.29 21.65
C LEU A 18 -5.79 -7.70 22.55
N ASP A 19 -4.62 -7.89 21.93
CA ASP A 19 -3.38 -8.25 22.63
C ASP A 19 -2.86 -7.05 23.45
N ALA A 20 -2.81 -7.20 24.77
CA ALA A 20 -2.36 -6.17 25.70
C ALA A 20 -0.89 -5.72 25.50
N ASN A 21 -0.08 -6.49 24.75
CA ASN A 21 1.29 -6.12 24.43
C ASN A 21 1.41 -5.19 23.22
N GLN A 22 0.32 -4.94 22.49
CA GLN A 22 0.31 -4.18 21.26
C GLN A 22 -0.39 -2.84 21.45
N VAL A 23 -0.04 -1.87 20.61
CA VAL A 23 -0.65 -0.54 20.63
C VAL A 23 -1.62 -0.45 19.46
N TYR A 24 -2.85 -0.03 19.76
CA TYR A 24 -3.92 0.07 18.78
C TYR A 24 -4.36 1.53 18.62
N LEU A 25 -4.54 1.96 17.37
CA LEU A 25 -5.14 3.23 17.02
C LEU A 25 -6.52 2.97 16.44
N LEU A 26 -7.53 3.50 17.12
CA LEU A 26 -8.93 3.40 16.71
C LEU A 26 -9.37 4.73 16.11
N HIS A 27 -9.88 4.68 14.89
CA HIS A 27 -10.45 5.84 14.22
C HIS A 27 -11.84 5.50 13.68
N VAL A 28 -12.79 6.42 13.83
CA VAL A 28 -14.13 6.28 13.24
C VAL A 28 -14.19 7.17 12.01
N ASP A 29 -14.12 6.55 10.83
CA ASP A 29 -14.24 7.23 9.54
C ASP A 29 -15.72 7.46 9.22
N ARG A 30 -16.12 8.74 9.20
CA ARG A 30 -17.48 9.23 8.90
C ARG A 30 -17.61 9.87 7.51
N HIS A 31 -16.65 9.68 6.62
CA HIS A 31 -16.75 10.23 5.27
C HIS A 31 -17.97 9.67 4.51
N PRO A 32 -18.61 10.47 3.65
CA PRO A 32 -19.72 9.99 2.83
C PRO A 32 -19.32 8.80 1.98
N VAL A 33 -20.23 7.82 1.84
CA VAL A 33 -20.01 6.62 1.02
C VAL A 33 -19.57 6.93 -0.42
N PRO A 34 -20.16 7.91 -1.14
CA PRO A 34 -19.69 8.27 -2.48
C PRO A 34 -18.23 8.73 -2.50
N HIS A 35 -17.81 9.51 -1.51
CA HIS A 35 -16.43 10.00 -1.40
C HIS A 35 -15.44 8.84 -1.18
N LYS A 36 -15.79 7.91 -0.28
CA LYS A 36 -15.02 6.68 -0.04
C LYS A 36 -14.89 5.82 -1.30
N LYS A 37 -15.98 5.68 -2.07
CA LYS A 37 -16.01 4.92 -3.34
C LYS A 37 -15.08 5.55 -4.36
N ILE A 38 -15.20 6.86 -4.61
CA ILE A 38 -14.36 7.56 -5.58
C ILE A 38 -12.88 7.37 -5.26
N ILE A 39 -12.45 7.61 -4.01
CA ILE A 39 -11.05 7.46 -3.61
C ILE A 39 -10.55 6.03 -3.84
N PHE A 40 -11.33 5.04 -3.41
CA PHE A 40 -10.94 3.63 -3.56
C PHE A 40 -10.88 3.20 -5.02
N PHE A 41 -11.91 3.50 -5.82
CA PHE A 41 -11.96 3.11 -7.22
C PHE A 41 -10.92 3.84 -8.07
N THR A 42 -10.59 5.09 -7.76
CA THR A 42 -9.45 5.78 -8.39
C THR A 42 -8.16 5.02 -8.14
N ALA A 43 -7.92 4.55 -6.91
CA ALA A 43 -6.73 3.75 -6.62
C ALA A 43 -6.74 2.39 -7.34
N VAL A 44 -7.89 1.71 -7.41
CA VAL A 44 -8.05 0.46 -8.18
C VAL A 44 -7.72 0.70 -9.65
N LEU A 45 -8.31 1.73 -10.26
CA LEU A 45 -8.12 2.05 -11.67
C LEU A 45 -6.65 2.34 -12.00
N ILE A 46 -5.96 3.12 -11.17
CA ILE A 46 -4.53 3.41 -11.35
C ILE A 46 -3.71 2.12 -11.27
N ASN A 47 -3.95 1.26 -10.27
CA ASN A 47 -3.21 0.01 -10.13
C ASN A 47 -3.48 -0.98 -11.27
N LEU A 48 -4.72 -1.07 -11.76
CA LEU A 48 -5.07 -1.87 -12.93
C LEU A 48 -4.40 -1.34 -14.21
N THR A 49 -4.40 -0.03 -14.41
CA THR A 49 -3.72 0.61 -15.55
C THR A 49 -2.23 0.33 -15.53
N VAL A 50 -1.57 0.52 -14.38
CA VAL A 50 -0.13 0.21 -14.23
C VAL A 50 0.13 -1.28 -14.48
N LEU A 51 -0.69 -2.17 -13.93
CA LEU A 51 -0.56 -3.61 -14.15
C LEU A 51 -0.73 -3.98 -15.63
N ALA A 52 -1.72 -3.40 -16.32
CA ALA A 52 -1.95 -3.63 -17.74
C ALA A 52 -0.77 -3.14 -18.61
N LEU A 53 -0.22 -1.96 -18.29
CA LEU A 53 0.97 -1.42 -18.96
C LEU A 53 2.20 -2.33 -18.74
N LEU A 54 2.39 -2.84 -17.53
CA LEU A 54 3.49 -3.78 -17.23
C LEU A 54 3.33 -5.10 -17.99
N ILE A 55 2.12 -5.69 -18.01
CA ILE A 55 1.84 -6.91 -18.78
C ILE A 55 2.07 -6.66 -20.27
N GLY A 56 1.54 -5.56 -20.81
CA GLY A 56 1.74 -5.17 -22.21
C GLY A 56 3.22 -4.99 -22.54
N ARG A 57 3.99 -4.38 -21.64
CA ARG A 57 5.45 -4.24 -21.78
C ARG A 57 6.16 -5.59 -21.78
N VAL A 58 5.81 -6.50 -20.88
CA VAL A 58 6.38 -7.86 -20.84
C VAL A 58 6.11 -8.56 -22.16
N VAL A 59 4.87 -8.59 -22.65
CA VAL A 59 4.51 -9.22 -23.94
C VAL A 59 5.30 -8.60 -25.09
N TYR A 60 5.45 -7.28 -25.12
CA TYR A 60 6.17 -6.57 -26.18
C TYR A 60 7.67 -6.87 -26.21
N VAL A 61 8.34 -6.91 -25.06
CA VAL A 61 9.80 -7.14 -24.99
C VAL A 61 10.14 -8.63 -24.86
N PHE A 62 9.17 -9.50 -24.59
CA PHE A 62 9.38 -10.94 -24.44
C PHE A 62 10.15 -11.59 -25.60
N PRO A 63 9.88 -11.29 -26.89
CA PRO A 63 10.65 -11.85 -27.99
C PRO A 63 12.15 -11.48 -27.94
N LEU A 64 12.46 -10.26 -27.52
CA LEU A 64 13.84 -9.78 -27.35
C LEU A 64 14.56 -10.59 -26.28
N TYR A 65 13.96 -10.71 -25.09
CA TYR A 65 14.56 -11.45 -23.98
C TYR A 65 14.67 -12.95 -24.27
N ARG A 66 13.66 -13.55 -24.90
CA ARG A 66 13.68 -14.97 -25.28
C ARG A 66 14.86 -15.29 -26.19
N ALA A 67 15.14 -14.45 -27.17
CA ALA A 67 16.25 -14.67 -28.08
C ALA A 67 17.62 -14.52 -27.39
N ILE A 68 17.76 -13.58 -26.45
CA ILE A 68 18.95 -13.45 -25.60
C ILE A 68 19.16 -14.71 -24.75
N LEU A 69 18.11 -15.19 -24.08
CA LEU A 69 18.18 -16.36 -23.20
C LEU A 69 18.48 -17.67 -23.93
N LEU A 70 18.01 -17.81 -25.17
CA LEU A 70 18.22 -19.02 -25.99
C LEU A 70 19.55 -19.01 -26.76
N GLY A 71 20.38 -17.96 -26.61
CA GLY A 71 21.68 -17.86 -27.31
C GLY A 71 21.56 -17.89 -28.83
N ARG A 72 20.39 -17.56 -29.40
CA ARG A 72 20.19 -17.59 -30.85
C ARG A 72 20.81 -16.36 -31.49
N GLU A 73 21.48 -16.56 -32.63
CA GLU A 73 21.93 -15.45 -33.48
C GLU A 73 20.71 -14.62 -33.87
N TRP A 74 20.81 -13.34 -33.57
CA TRP A 74 19.72 -12.41 -33.77
C TRP A 74 19.78 -11.91 -35.20
N VAL A 75 18.76 -12.18 -36.01
CA VAL A 75 18.65 -11.63 -37.36
C VAL A 75 18.35 -10.13 -37.24
N PRO A 76 19.29 -9.22 -37.54
CA PRO A 76 18.97 -7.79 -37.56
C PRO A 76 17.95 -7.53 -38.66
N ASP A 77 17.01 -6.61 -38.40
CA ASP A 77 16.11 -6.10 -39.43
C ASP A 77 16.98 -5.49 -40.54
N ALA A 78 16.83 -5.97 -41.77
CA ALA A 78 17.72 -5.68 -42.90
C ALA A 78 17.83 -4.17 -43.24
N GLN A 79 16.94 -3.33 -42.70
CA GLN A 79 16.89 -1.89 -42.94
C GLN A 79 17.45 -1.04 -41.77
N SER A 80 17.83 -1.64 -40.65
CA SER A 80 18.25 -0.91 -39.45
C SER A 80 19.77 -0.93 -39.25
N SER A 81 20.36 0.23 -38.94
CA SER A 81 21.80 0.27 -38.63
C SER A 81 22.08 -0.44 -37.30
N THR A 82 23.17 -1.19 -37.22
CA THR A 82 23.59 -1.93 -36.00
C THR A 82 23.60 -1.03 -34.77
N THR A 83 24.03 0.22 -34.91
CA THR A 83 24.04 1.23 -33.83
C THR A 83 22.64 1.55 -33.32
N SER A 84 21.65 1.72 -34.21
CA SER A 84 20.27 2.03 -33.82
C SER A 84 19.62 0.89 -33.03
N ILE A 85 19.93 -0.36 -33.41
CA ILE A 85 19.47 -1.56 -32.73
C ILE A 85 20.05 -1.63 -31.31
N ILE A 86 21.36 -1.41 -31.17
CA ILE A 86 22.05 -1.43 -29.86
C ILE A 86 21.45 -0.37 -28.95
N ILE A 87 21.31 0.87 -29.42
CA ILE A 87 20.75 1.99 -28.64
C ILE A 87 19.34 1.65 -28.15
N ARG A 88 18.43 1.26 -29.04
CA ARG A 88 17.03 0.95 -28.69
C ARG A 88 16.92 -0.16 -27.64
N ARG A 89 17.80 -1.16 -27.71
CA ARG A 89 17.85 -2.28 -26.76
C ARG A 89 18.42 -1.87 -25.41
N THR A 90 19.53 -1.13 -25.40
CA THR A 90 20.11 -0.59 -24.17
C THR A 90 19.09 0.28 -23.44
N PHE A 91 18.40 1.18 -24.16
CA PHE A 91 17.32 1.98 -23.57
C PHE A 91 16.15 1.13 -23.06
N SER A 92 15.78 0.06 -23.78
CA SER A 92 14.73 -0.85 -23.30
C SER A 92 15.13 -1.52 -21.99
N LEU A 93 16.35 -2.04 -21.87
CA LEU A 93 16.88 -2.63 -20.64
C LEU A 93 16.96 -1.61 -19.49
N LEU A 94 17.40 -0.39 -19.80
CA LEU A 94 17.48 0.71 -18.83
C LEU A 94 16.11 1.11 -18.29
N ILE A 95 15.07 1.10 -19.11
CA ILE A 95 13.69 1.40 -18.70
C ILE A 95 13.05 0.23 -17.95
N ASP A 96 13.33 -1.01 -18.37
CA ASP A 96 12.72 -2.20 -17.76
C ASP A 96 13.21 -2.41 -16.31
N SER A 97 14.46 -2.06 -16.00
CA SER A 97 15.04 -2.18 -14.66
C SER A 97 14.23 -1.46 -13.56
N PRO A 98 13.94 -0.14 -13.64
CA PRO A 98 13.11 0.55 -12.66
C PRO A 98 11.64 0.12 -12.72
N LEU A 99 11.11 -0.27 -13.87
CA LEU A 99 9.73 -0.77 -13.97
C LEU A 99 9.53 -2.04 -13.14
N ILE A 100 10.47 -2.98 -13.22
CA ILE A 100 10.42 -4.23 -12.45
C ILE A 100 10.67 -3.96 -10.96
N GLN A 101 11.64 -3.11 -10.63
CA GLN A 101 11.99 -2.85 -9.23
C GLN A 101 10.92 -2.04 -8.48
N TYR A 102 10.35 -1.01 -9.12
CA TYR A 102 9.49 -0.04 -8.45
C TYR A 102 8.04 -0.08 -8.92
N ALA A 103 7.78 -0.08 -10.23
CA ALA A 103 6.42 0.03 -10.73
C ALA A 103 5.58 -1.22 -10.44
N TRP A 104 6.16 -2.42 -10.57
CA TRP A 104 5.50 -3.67 -10.19
C TRP A 104 5.13 -3.73 -8.70
N ARG A 105 5.94 -3.11 -7.84
CA ARG A 105 5.71 -3.11 -6.38
C ARG A 105 4.34 -2.52 -6.04
N TRP A 106 3.86 -1.52 -6.78
CA TRP A 106 2.60 -0.84 -6.48
C TRP A 106 1.37 -1.77 -6.64
N PRO A 107 1.06 -2.32 -7.83
CA PRO A 107 -0.03 -3.30 -7.97
C PRO A 107 0.12 -4.50 -7.04
N TYR A 108 1.36 -4.98 -6.85
CA TYR A 108 1.63 -6.07 -5.91
C TYR A 108 1.20 -5.70 -4.48
N THR A 109 1.62 -4.54 -3.96
CA THR A 109 1.23 -4.07 -2.63
C THR A 109 -0.27 -3.80 -2.49
N PHE A 110 -0.91 -3.37 -3.58
CA PHE A 110 -2.33 -3.06 -3.57
C PHE A 110 -3.24 -4.30 -3.58
N PHE A 111 -2.90 -5.32 -4.39
CA PHE A 111 -3.74 -6.50 -4.62
C PHE A 111 -3.27 -7.77 -3.89
N LEU A 112 -1.96 -7.96 -3.76
CA LEU A 112 -1.37 -9.28 -3.45
C LEU A 112 -0.52 -9.30 -2.18
N GLU A 113 -0.11 -8.16 -1.64
CA GLU A 113 0.75 -8.13 -0.45
C GLU A 113 0.05 -8.82 0.74
N ARG A 114 0.81 -9.73 1.35
CA ARG A 114 0.46 -10.43 2.58
C ARG A 114 1.52 -10.08 3.61
N LEU A 115 1.09 -9.58 4.75
CA LEU A 115 1.98 -9.32 5.88
C LEU A 115 1.71 -10.38 6.94
N HIS A 116 2.74 -11.14 7.35
CA HIS A 116 2.62 -12.21 8.36
C HIS A 116 1.48 -13.22 8.07
N GLY A 117 1.29 -13.58 6.80
CA GLY A 117 0.22 -14.51 6.39
C GLY A 117 -1.19 -13.92 6.38
N GLN A 118 -1.37 -12.66 6.80
CA GLN A 118 -2.65 -11.96 6.79
C GLN A 118 -2.82 -11.12 5.52
N TRP A 119 -4.05 -11.11 4.99
CA TRP A 119 -4.46 -10.28 3.86
C TRP A 119 -4.62 -8.82 4.31
N THR A 120 -3.51 -8.12 4.47
CA THR A 120 -3.47 -6.71 4.90
C THR A 120 -3.35 -5.74 3.72
N ASN A 121 -3.53 -6.20 2.48
CA ASN A 121 -3.53 -5.29 1.35
C ASN A 121 -4.84 -4.48 1.28
N PRO A 122 -4.80 -3.27 0.71
CA PRO A 122 -5.96 -2.41 0.68
C PRO A 122 -7.17 -2.97 -0.07
N ALA A 123 -6.96 -3.76 -1.14
CA ALA A 123 -8.04 -4.39 -1.87
C ALA A 123 -8.76 -5.44 -1.01
N ALA A 124 -8.02 -6.33 -0.36
CA ALA A 124 -8.56 -7.36 0.53
C ALA A 124 -9.27 -6.74 1.75
N TRP A 125 -8.69 -5.70 2.34
CA TRP A 125 -9.37 -4.95 3.41
C TRP A 125 -10.74 -4.47 2.93
N ARG A 126 -10.80 -3.84 1.73
CA ARG A 126 -12.07 -3.33 1.20
C ARG A 126 -13.06 -4.42 0.81
N LEU A 127 -12.60 -5.60 0.39
CA LEU A 127 -13.48 -6.74 0.14
C LEU A 127 -14.17 -7.24 1.43
N VAL A 128 -13.52 -7.09 2.58
CA VAL A 128 -14.09 -7.46 3.89
C VAL A 128 -14.88 -6.30 4.52
N SER A 129 -14.38 -5.07 4.38
CA SER A 129 -15.01 -3.86 4.90
C SER A 129 -15.83 -3.18 3.81
N ASP A 130 -17.09 -3.60 3.68
CA ASP A 130 -18.06 -2.94 2.80
C ASP A 130 -18.15 -1.42 3.09
N PHE A 131 -18.59 -0.63 2.11
CA PHE A 131 -18.67 0.81 2.23
C PHE A 131 -19.81 1.22 3.17
N ARG A 132 -19.45 1.70 4.37
CA ARG A 132 -20.43 2.12 5.38
C ARG A 132 -20.34 3.63 5.66
N LEU A 133 -21.46 4.20 6.11
CA LEU A 133 -21.53 5.59 6.57
C LEU A 133 -20.59 5.85 7.76
N SER A 134 -20.34 4.84 8.58
CA SER A 134 -19.36 4.89 9.66
C SER A 134 -18.57 3.59 9.66
N GLU A 135 -17.26 3.70 9.53
CA GLU A 135 -16.33 2.56 9.52
C GLU A 135 -15.38 2.71 10.71
N LEU A 136 -15.24 1.65 11.53
CA LEU A 136 -14.24 1.60 12.59
C LEU A 136 -12.94 1.08 12.00
N VAL A 137 -11.94 1.96 11.90
CA VAL A 137 -10.60 1.65 11.41
C VAL A 137 -9.72 1.35 12.61
N VAL A 138 -9.24 0.11 12.67
CA VAL A 138 -8.31 -0.35 13.72
C VAL A 138 -6.94 -0.53 13.09
N ARG A 139 -5.95 0.21 13.58
CA ARG A 139 -4.54 0.02 13.21
C ARG A 139 -3.79 -0.59 14.38
N LYS A 140 -2.99 -1.61 14.09
CA LYS A 140 -2.12 -2.29 15.06
C LYS A 140 -0.68 -1.84 14.87
N SER A 141 0.04 -1.62 15.97
CA SER A 141 1.49 -1.41 15.96
C SER A 141 2.21 -2.56 15.28
N ARG A 142 3.30 -2.26 14.56
CA ARG A 142 4.10 -3.25 13.83
C ARG A 142 5.54 -3.18 14.31
N ASN A 143 6.05 -4.30 14.83
CA ASN A 143 7.43 -4.41 15.35
C ASN A 143 7.74 -3.52 16.57
N TRP A 144 6.71 -2.96 17.22
CA TRP A 144 6.80 -2.25 18.50
C TRP A 144 5.50 -2.48 19.27
N GLY A 145 5.52 -2.29 20.59
CA GLY A 145 4.41 -2.61 21.46
C GLY A 145 4.27 -1.69 22.67
N ALA A 146 3.40 -2.10 23.60
CA ALA A 146 3.05 -1.33 24.79
C ALA A 146 4.26 -1.07 25.70
N LYS A 147 5.25 -1.98 25.73
CA LYS A 147 6.48 -1.81 26.51
C LYS A 147 7.33 -0.62 26.02
N ASP A 148 7.30 -0.34 24.72
CA ASP A 148 8.11 0.71 24.10
C ASP A 148 7.51 2.12 24.31
N VAL A 149 6.22 2.20 24.67
CA VAL A 149 5.50 3.45 24.95
C VAL A 149 5.38 3.76 26.45
N ARG A 150 5.72 2.79 27.32
CA ARG A 150 5.48 2.87 28.78
C ARG A 150 6.24 3.98 29.53
N ALA A 151 7.29 4.56 28.95
CA ALA A 151 8.11 5.54 29.66
C ALA A 151 7.34 6.83 30.03
N SER A 152 6.50 7.33 29.10
CA SER A 152 5.58 8.46 29.28
C SER A 152 5.02 8.78 27.89
N ILE A 153 3.69 8.85 27.75
CA ILE A 153 3.03 9.07 26.44
C ILE A 153 3.53 10.37 25.78
N ASP A 154 3.76 11.42 26.58
CA ASP A 154 4.15 12.74 26.08
C ASP A 154 5.67 12.91 25.88
N GLU A 155 6.52 12.04 26.44
CA GLU A 155 7.99 12.14 26.28
C GLU A 155 8.59 11.02 25.44
N SER A 156 7.85 9.93 25.20
CA SER A 156 8.31 8.83 24.35
C SER A 156 8.58 9.33 22.91
N PRO A 157 9.82 9.22 22.41
CA PRO A 157 10.15 9.55 21.03
C PRO A 157 9.36 8.69 20.03
N LEU A 158 9.04 7.45 20.41
CA LEU A 158 8.23 6.54 19.61
C LEU A 158 6.78 7.02 19.51
N PHE A 159 6.20 7.52 20.60
CA PHE A 159 4.85 8.07 20.53
C PHE A 159 4.77 9.29 19.60
N LYS A 160 5.72 10.23 19.71
CA LYS A 160 5.77 11.44 18.87
C LYS A 160 5.97 11.12 17.38
N SER A 161 6.76 10.10 17.06
CA SER A 161 7.07 9.74 15.67
C SER A 161 6.07 8.75 15.05
N ARG A 162 5.52 7.81 15.82
CA ARG A 162 4.69 6.69 15.32
C ARG A 162 3.21 6.80 15.64
N VAL A 163 2.81 7.61 16.62
CA VAL A 163 1.39 7.78 16.99
C VAL A 163 0.89 9.16 16.59
N PHE A 164 1.60 10.22 16.98
CA PHE A 164 1.14 11.60 16.81
C PHE A 164 0.79 11.99 15.35
N PRO A 165 1.58 11.62 14.31
CA PRO A 165 1.25 11.98 12.93
C PRO A 165 -0.10 11.43 12.48
N PHE A 166 -0.45 10.22 12.96
CA PHE A 166 -1.67 9.51 12.62
C PHE A 166 -2.86 9.85 13.53
N ALA A 167 -2.61 10.48 14.68
CA ALA A 167 -3.63 10.98 15.59
C ALA A 167 -4.00 12.46 15.34
N SER A 168 -3.28 13.14 14.44
CA SER A 168 -3.52 14.54 14.15
C SER A 168 -4.89 14.77 13.48
N ASP A 169 -5.59 15.79 13.96
CA ASP A 169 -6.90 16.24 13.44
C ASP A 169 -6.93 16.42 11.92
N ARG A 170 -5.83 16.95 11.37
CA ARG A 170 -5.65 17.12 9.93
C ARG A 170 -5.64 15.77 9.21
N TYR A 171 -4.81 14.83 9.68
CA TYR A 171 -4.71 13.50 9.09
C TYR A 171 -6.04 12.75 9.13
N LEU A 172 -6.76 12.84 10.26
CA LEU A 172 -8.05 12.18 10.45
C LEU A 172 -9.17 12.78 9.60
N ARG A 173 -9.10 14.07 9.23
CA ARG A 173 -10.09 14.71 8.35
C ARG A 173 -9.79 14.53 6.86
N GLU A 174 -8.53 14.36 6.49
CA GLU A 174 -8.11 14.28 5.08
C GLU A 174 -8.09 12.84 4.55
N LYS A 175 -7.88 11.85 5.42
CA LYS A 175 -7.67 10.46 5.02
C LYS A 175 -8.91 9.63 5.33
N THR A 176 -9.41 8.89 4.34
CA THR A 176 -10.39 7.82 4.58
C THR A 176 -9.71 6.60 5.18
N GLY A 177 -10.47 5.67 5.76
CA GLY A 177 -9.96 4.45 6.38
C GLY A 177 -9.08 3.61 5.45
N TYR A 178 -9.41 3.60 4.16
CA TYR A 178 -8.56 3.02 3.11
C TYR A 178 -7.17 3.66 3.06
N LEU A 179 -7.08 4.99 3.07
CA LEU A 179 -5.81 5.72 3.02
C LEU A 179 -5.00 5.58 4.33
N MET A 180 -5.64 5.12 5.40
CA MET A 180 -4.99 4.85 6.68
C MET A 180 -4.36 3.46 6.78
N GLN A 181 -4.54 2.57 5.79
CA GLN A 181 -3.92 1.24 5.77
C GLN A 181 -2.39 1.26 5.50
N GLY A 182 -1.82 2.45 5.28
CA GLY A 182 -0.40 2.65 5.00
C GLY A 182 0.54 2.20 6.13
N LYS A 183 1.82 2.04 5.78
CA LYS A 183 2.87 1.53 6.68
C LYS A 183 2.99 2.43 7.92
N GLY A 184 2.69 1.86 9.09
CA GLY A 184 3.01 2.37 10.42
C GLY A 184 4.00 1.44 11.11
#